data_AF-A0A6L7NMJ9-F1
#
_entry.id   AF-A0A6L7NMJ9-F1
#
_cell.length_a   1.000
_cell.length_b   1.000
_cell.length_c   1.000
_cell.angle_alpha   90.00
_cell.angle_beta   90.00
_cell.angle_gamma   90.00
#
_symmetry.space_group_name_H-M   'P 1'
#
loop_
_entity.id
_entity.type
_entity.pdbx_description
1 polymer ?
#
loop_
_entity_poly.entity_id
_entity_poly.type
_entity_poly.pdbx_seq_one_letter_code
_entity_poly.pdbx_strand_id
1 'polypeptide(L)'
;MTKVASLYVPVADDLQLVEDTLALTARTDFAPLQEMLEAVLSRGGKRLRPAIALLAGAFGSYDAQNQVLLATSIELLHTATLVHDDVIDTAQTRRGHPTVNARFDNAASVMLGDYMFAHAAELVARTGHVAVIRLFAQTLKTMATGELQQDIRAYDAESASMRDYYGRIHGKTASLFETAGRGGAMMAGAPAETVAALGEYGRCLGMAFQIVDDVLDFTATAAALGKPVGGDLLAGTLTLPSILLME
;
A
#
# COMPACT_ATOMS: atom_id res chain seq x y z
N MET A 1 11.49 -3.49 -22.41
CA MET A 1 11.28 -3.40 -20.95
C MET A 1 10.97 -1.96 -20.61
N THR A 2 9.89 -1.68 -19.87
CA THR A 2 9.64 -0.33 -19.31
C THR A 2 10.82 0.08 -18.41
N LYS A 3 11.17 1.38 -18.34
CA LYS A 3 12.27 1.91 -17.50
C LYS A 3 12.19 1.49 -16.02
N VAL A 4 11.01 1.11 -15.52
CA VAL A 4 10.80 0.65 -14.15
C VAL A 4 11.23 -0.80 -13.95
N ALA A 5 11.05 -1.67 -14.94
CA ALA A 5 11.42 -3.08 -14.82
C ALA A 5 12.94 -3.29 -14.65
N SER A 6 13.76 -2.39 -15.21
CA SER A 6 15.22 -2.42 -15.00
C SER A 6 15.63 -2.06 -13.57
N LEU A 7 14.78 -1.38 -12.79
CA LEU A 7 15.07 -1.05 -11.38
C LEU A 7 14.96 -2.28 -10.48
N TYR A 8 14.21 -3.30 -10.90
CA TYR A 8 13.97 -4.51 -10.12
C TYR A 8 15.00 -5.60 -10.36
N VAL A 9 15.87 -5.45 -11.37
CA VAL A 9 16.90 -6.44 -11.72
C VAL A 9 17.72 -6.91 -10.51
N PRO A 10 18.15 -6.05 -9.57
CA PRO A 10 18.95 -6.49 -8.42
C PRO A 10 18.21 -7.42 -7.43
N VAL A 11 16.88 -7.43 -7.46
CA VAL A 11 16.02 -8.17 -6.51
C VAL A 11 14.97 -9.02 -7.24
N ALA A 12 15.22 -9.35 -8.51
CA ALA A 12 14.24 -10.03 -9.35
C ALA A 12 13.88 -11.43 -8.83
N ASP A 13 14.88 -12.18 -8.37
CA ASP A 13 14.68 -13.53 -7.81
C ASP A 13 13.90 -13.47 -6.49
N ASP A 14 14.23 -12.53 -5.60
CA ASP A 14 13.51 -12.35 -4.34
C ASP A 14 12.09 -11.81 -4.56
N LEU A 15 11.87 -10.97 -5.57
CA LEU A 15 10.53 -10.56 -5.98
C LEU A 15 9.70 -11.73 -6.48
N GLN A 16 10.31 -12.68 -7.20
CA GLN A 16 9.60 -13.91 -7.58
C GLN A 16 9.20 -14.72 -6.34
N LEU A 17 10.06 -14.80 -5.32
CA LEU A 17 9.71 -15.45 -4.05
C LEU A 17 8.57 -14.71 -3.31
N VAL A 18 8.48 -13.38 -3.43
CA VAL A 18 7.32 -12.62 -2.93
C VAL A 18 6.05 -13.00 -3.68
N GLU A 19 6.07 -13.08 -5.02
CA GLU A 19 4.90 -13.52 -5.79
C GLU A 19 4.48 -14.95 -5.43
N ASP A 20 5.45 -15.86 -5.28
CA ASP A 20 5.19 -17.24 -4.87
C ASP A 20 4.57 -17.29 -3.47
N THR A 21 5.05 -16.46 -2.54
CA THR A 21 4.48 -16.37 -1.19
C THR A 21 3.05 -15.81 -1.20
N LEU A 22 2.78 -14.76 -1.99
CA LEU A 22 1.42 -14.23 -2.19
C LEU A 22 0.49 -15.28 -2.81
N ALA A 23 0.97 -16.05 -3.79
CA ALA A 23 0.20 -17.13 -4.41
C ALA A 23 -0.09 -18.27 -3.42
N LEU A 24 0.83 -18.55 -2.50
CA LEU A 24 0.59 -19.51 -1.41
C LEU A 24 -0.44 -18.98 -0.41
N THR A 25 -0.43 -17.69 -0.08
CA THR A 25 -1.45 -17.05 0.78
C THR A 25 -2.87 -17.22 0.22
N ALA A 26 -3.03 -17.27 -1.10
CA ALA A 26 -4.34 -17.46 -1.73
C ALA A 26 -4.92 -18.88 -1.56
N ARG A 27 -4.09 -19.88 -1.22
CA ARG A 27 -4.52 -21.28 -1.11
C ARG A 27 -5.12 -21.53 0.27
N THR A 28 -6.41 -21.88 0.32
CA THR A 28 -7.11 -22.16 1.57
C THR A 28 -8.04 -23.35 1.38
N ASP A 29 -8.34 -24.10 2.45
CA ASP A 29 -9.29 -25.21 2.40
C ASP A 29 -10.76 -24.75 2.31
N PHE A 30 -11.02 -23.43 2.33
CA PHE A 30 -12.34 -22.85 2.25
C PHE A 30 -12.56 -22.15 0.89
N ALA A 31 -13.26 -22.84 -0.01
CA ALA A 31 -13.38 -22.44 -1.41
C ALA A 31 -13.85 -20.98 -1.65
N PRO A 32 -14.84 -20.42 -0.93
CA PRO A 32 -15.24 -19.02 -1.10
C PRO A 32 -14.12 -18.03 -0.76
N LEU A 33 -13.34 -18.31 0.29
CA LEU A 33 -12.20 -17.47 0.68
C LEU A 33 -11.07 -17.57 -0.34
N GLN A 34 -10.78 -18.77 -0.85
CA GLN A 34 -9.81 -18.95 -1.91
C GLN A 34 -10.21 -18.16 -3.17
N GLU A 35 -11.47 -18.24 -3.61
CA GLU A 35 -11.95 -17.47 -4.77
C GLU A 35 -11.77 -15.96 -4.56
N MET A 36 -12.09 -15.46 -3.36
CA MET A 36 -11.90 -14.06 -3.01
C MET A 36 -10.42 -13.65 -3.04
N LEU A 37 -9.54 -14.41 -2.39
CA LEU A 37 -8.10 -14.14 -2.35
C LEU A 37 -7.47 -14.19 -3.74
N GLU A 38 -7.78 -15.20 -4.54
CA GLU A 38 -7.35 -15.29 -5.93
C GLU A 38 -7.82 -14.08 -6.73
N ALA A 39 -9.07 -13.65 -6.52
CA ALA A 39 -9.60 -12.48 -7.20
C ALA A 39 -8.80 -11.21 -6.91
N VAL A 40 -8.21 -11.02 -5.72
CA VAL A 40 -7.44 -9.82 -5.38
C VAL A 40 -5.94 -9.97 -5.65
N LEU A 41 -5.35 -11.12 -5.31
CA LEU A 41 -3.90 -11.33 -5.32
C LEU A 41 -3.36 -11.66 -6.71
N SER A 42 -4.17 -12.30 -7.57
CA SER A 42 -3.78 -12.54 -8.98
C SER A 42 -3.71 -11.26 -9.81
N ARG A 43 -4.26 -10.16 -9.30
CA ARG A 43 -4.17 -8.85 -9.93
C ARG A 43 -2.73 -8.36 -9.76
N GLY A 44 -1.92 -8.57 -10.80
CA GLY A 44 -0.55 -8.09 -10.85
C GLY A 44 -0.44 -6.62 -10.44
N GLY A 45 0.74 -6.23 -9.97
CA GLY A 45 1.02 -4.87 -9.52
C GLY A 45 2.38 -4.41 -9.99
N LYS A 46 2.68 -3.13 -9.76
CA LYS A 46 4.04 -2.62 -10.02
C LYS A 46 5.05 -3.13 -8.99
N ARG A 47 4.59 -3.68 -7.85
CA ARG A 47 5.42 -4.20 -6.73
C ARG A 47 6.51 -3.25 -6.23
N LEU A 48 6.24 -1.94 -6.26
CA LEU A 48 7.20 -0.94 -5.79
C LEU A 48 7.56 -1.14 -4.31
N ARG A 49 6.56 -1.39 -3.46
CA ARG A 49 6.78 -1.47 -2.00
C ARG A 49 7.60 -2.72 -1.61
N PRO A 50 7.29 -3.92 -2.11
CA PRO A 50 8.18 -5.09 -1.98
C PRO A 50 9.59 -4.82 -2.47
N ALA A 51 9.74 -4.26 -3.68
CA ALA A 51 11.04 -4.01 -4.26
C ALA A 51 11.89 -3.07 -3.39
N ILE A 52 11.28 -2.03 -2.82
CA ILE A 52 11.96 -1.10 -1.89
C ILE A 52 12.43 -1.83 -0.63
N ALA A 53 11.60 -2.69 -0.03
CA ALA A 53 11.98 -3.46 1.16
C ALA A 53 13.17 -4.40 0.87
N LEU A 54 13.11 -5.12 -0.26
CA LEU A 54 14.19 -6.02 -0.69
C LEU A 54 15.49 -5.24 -0.98
N LEU A 55 15.42 -4.14 -1.73
CA LEU A 55 16.58 -3.30 -2.04
C LEU A 55 17.19 -2.66 -0.79
N ALA A 56 16.36 -2.23 0.16
CA ALA A 56 16.83 -1.68 1.43
C ALA A 56 17.60 -2.71 2.27
N GLY A 57 17.25 -4.00 2.14
CA GLY A 57 17.98 -5.10 2.77
C GLY A 57 19.43 -5.24 2.32
N ALA A 58 19.76 -4.79 1.09
CA ALA A 58 21.11 -4.91 0.54
C ALA A 58 22.17 -4.05 1.27
N PHE A 59 21.75 -3.16 2.17
CA PHE A 59 22.63 -2.26 2.94
C PHE A 59 23.10 -2.86 4.28
N GLY A 60 22.85 -4.15 4.52
CA GLY A 60 23.29 -4.87 5.71
C GLY A 60 23.57 -6.35 5.41
N SER A 61 23.39 -7.19 6.42
CA SER A 61 23.45 -8.64 6.29
C SER A 61 22.14 -9.17 5.73
N TYR A 62 22.12 -9.43 4.42
CA TYR A 62 20.91 -9.87 3.72
C TYR A 62 20.49 -11.30 4.10
N ASP A 63 19.26 -11.44 4.59
CA ASP A 63 18.59 -12.73 4.82
C ASP A 63 17.34 -12.79 3.95
N ALA A 64 17.43 -13.53 2.84
CA ALA A 64 16.36 -13.62 1.84
C ALA A 64 15.04 -14.10 2.44
N GLN A 65 15.06 -15.07 3.37
CA GLN A 65 13.84 -15.61 3.96
C GLN A 65 13.06 -14.52 4.71
N ASN A 66 13.76 -13.80 5.58
CA ASN A 66 13.16 -12.75 6.39
C ASN A 66 12.79 -11.50 5.58
N GLN A 67 13.58 -11.17 4.55
CA GLN A 67 13.26 -10.05 3.67
C GLN A 67 12.04 -10.32 2.79
N VAL A 68 11.90 -11.54 2.26
CA VAL A 68 10.71 -11.95 1.51
C VAL A 68 9.47 -11.93 2.40
N LEU A 69 9.56 -12.40 3.66
CA LEU A 69 8.45 -12.34 4.61
C LEU A 69 7.99 -10.88 4.88
N LEU A 70 8.93 -9.96 5.08
CA LEU A 70 8.62 -8.54 5.25
C LEU A 70 8.05 -7.92 3.97
N ALA A 71 8.66 -8.16 2.82
CA ALA A 71 8.21 -7.60 1.55
C ALA A 71 6.80 -8.09 1.20
N THR A 72 6.52 -9.37 1.46
CA THR A 72 5.20 -9.97 1.27
C THR A 72 4.17 -9.38 2.24
N SER A 73 4.51 -9.22 3.53
CA SER A 73 3.58 -8.63 4.50
C SER A 73 3.20 -7.19 4.15
N ILE A 74 4.14 -6.42 3.60
CA ILE A 74 3.89 -5.04 3.13
C ILE A 74 2.94 -5.02 1.93
N GLU A 75 3.12 -5.88 0.92
CA GLU A 75 2.20 -5.93 -0.23
C GLU A 75 0.83 -6.47 0.16
N LEU A 76 0.78 -7.43 1.08
CA LEU A 76 -0.47 -7.98 1.56
C LEU A 76 -1.25 -6.96 2.39
N LEU A 77 -0.56 -6.20 3.25
CA LEU A 77 -1.13 -5.05 3.96
C LEU A 77 -1.67 -4.01 2.97
N HIS A 78 -0.90 -3.64 1.95
CA HIS A 78 -1.36 -2.73 0.90
C HIS A 78 -2.61 -3.26 0.18
N THR A 79 -2.61 -4.54 -0.17
CA THR A 79 -3.74 -5.13 -0.92
C THR A 79 -4.99 -5.18 -0.05
N ALA A 80 -4.84 -5.48 1.24
CA ALA A 80 -5.94 -5.46 2.20
C ALA A 80 -6.55 -4.04 2.34
N THR A 81 -5.74 -2.98 2.35
CA THR A 81 -6.30 -1.62 2.36
C THR A 81 -7.11 -1.34 1.10
N LEU A 82 -6.67 -1.80 -0.07
CA LEU A 82 -7.46 -1.62 -1.31
C LEU A 82 -8.82 -2.33 -1.26
N VAL A 83 -8.91 -3.49 -0.61
CA VAL A 83 -10.18 -4.22 -0.45
C VAL A 83 -11.12 -3.43 0.46
N HIS A 84 -10.61 -2.85 1.55
CA HIS A 84 -11.40 -2.00 2.44
C HIS A 84 -11.79 -0.68 1.77
N ASP A 85 -10.86 -0.03 1.06
CA ASP A 85 -11.12 1.20 0.30
C ASP A 85 -12.24 0.99 -0.74
N ASP A 86 -12.24 -0.14 -1.46
CA ASP A 86 -13.28 -0.44 -2.45
C ASP A 86 -14.69 -0.53 -1.80
N VAL A 87 -14.79 -0.89 -0.52
CA VAL A 87 -16.06 -0.86 0.25
C VAL A 87 -16.42 0.56 0.66
N ILE A 88 -15.46 1.32 1.22
CA ILE A 88 -15.65 2.70 1.67
C ILE A 88 -16.09 3.59 0.50
N ASP A 89 -15.40 3.47 -0.64
CA ASP A 89 -15.65 4.23 -1.85
C ASP A 89 -16.85 3.71 -2.67
N THR A 90 -17.50 2.62 -2.25
CA THR A 90 -18.57 1.93 -3.00
C THR A 90 -18.18 1.53 -4.43
N ALA A 91 -16.89 1.28 -4.65
CA ALA A 91 -16.32 1.01 -5.97
C ALA A 91 -16.88 -0.29 -6.56
N GLN A 92 -17.30 -0.24 -7.83
CA GLN A 92 -17.77 -1.41 -8.58
C GLN A 92 -16.65 -2.13 -9.33
N THR A 93 -15.57 -1.42 -9.66
CA THR A 93 -14.44 -1.95 -10.44
C THR A 93 -13.10 -1.43 -9.93
N ARG A 94 -12.07 -2.27 -9.97
CA ARG A 94 -10.66 -1.92 -9.75
C ARG A 94 -9.81 -2.47 -10.90
N ARG A 95 -9.01 -1.59 -11.55
CA ARG A 95 -8.13 -1.96 -12.69
C ARG A 95 -8.86 -2.75 -13.78
N GLY A 96 -10.10 -2.38 -14.08
CA GLY A 96 -10.93 -3.03 -15.11
C GLY A 96 -11.62 -4.33 -14.69
N HIS A 97 -11.46 -4.78 -13.45
CA HIS A 97 -12.12 -5.98 -12.92
C HIS A 97 -13.15 -5.63 -11.83
N PRO A 98 -14.25 -6.40 -11.70
CA PRO A 98 -15.19 -6.22 -10.59
C PRO A 98 -14.50 -6.31 -9.22
N THR A 99 -14.85 -5.43 -8.30
CA THR A 99 -14.39 -5.47 -6.91
C THR A 99 -14.99 -6.66 -6.15
N VAL A 100 -14.43 -7.01 -5.00
CA VAL A 100 -14.97 -8.10 -4.17
C VAL A 100 -16.37 -7.74 -3.68
N ASN A 101 -16.61 -6.49 -3.28
CA ASN A 101 -17.91 -6.04 -2.81
C ASN A 101 -18.97 -6.02 -3.91
N ALA A 102 -18.59 -5.81 -5.17
CA ALA A 102 -19.50 -5.91 -6.31
C ALA A 102 -19.84 -7.36 -6.68
N ARG A 103 -18.91 -8.32 -6.47
CA ARG A 103 -19.12 -9.75 -6.77
C ARG A 103 -19.83 -10.51 -5.66
N PHE A 104 -19.51 -10.15 -4.42
CA PHE A 104 -20.02 -10.78 -3.21
C PHE A 104 -20.87 -9.73 -2.47
N ASP A 105 -20.38 -9.22 -1.34
CA ASP A 105 -21.00 -8.11 -0.63
C ASP A 105 -19.95 -7.34 0.20
N ASN A 106 -20.40 -6.26 0.83
CA ASN A 106 -19.54 -5.43 1.69
C ASN A 106 -19.03 -6.21 2.91
N ALA A 107 -19.85 -7.07 3.51
CA ALA A 107 -19.47 -7.81 4.72
C ALA A 107 -18.34 -8.81 4.44
N ALA A 108 -18.44 -9.57 3.35
CA ALA A 108 -17.42 -10.48 2.87
C ALA A 108 -16.12 -9.73 2.53
N SER A 109 -16.22 -8.53 1.94
CA SER A 109 -15.05 -7.71 1.61
C SER A 109 -14.33 -7.18 2.85
N VAL A 110 -15.07 -6.72 3.86
CA VAL A 110 -14.48 -6.31 5.15
C VAL A 110 -13.76 -7.49 5.79
N MET A 111 -14.42 -8.65 5.89
CA MET A 111 -13.83 -9.86 6.45
C MET A 111 -12.61 -10.36 5.67
N LEU A 112 -12.61 -10.22 4.33
CA LEU A 112 -11.46 -10.55 3.50
C LEU A 112 -10.27 -9.63 3.80
N GLY A 113 -10.48 -8.32 3.90
CA GLY A 113 -9.42 -7.39 4.27
C GLY A 113 -8.87 -7.67 5.67
N ASP A 114 -9.74 -7.99 6.64
CA ASP A 114 -9.33 -8.39 7.99
C ASP A 114 -8.49 -9.68 7.99
N TYR A 115 -8.90 -10.67 7.20
CA TYR A 115 -8.14 -11.91 7.01
C TYR A 115 -6.75 -11.62 6.43
N MET A 116 -6.67 -10.78 5.39
CA MET A 116 -5.40 -10.41 4.76
C MET A 116 -4.51 -9.60 5.71
N PHE A 117 -5.07 -8.71 6.53
CA PHE A 117 -4.33 -8.03 7.60
C PHE A 117 -3.78 -9.01 8.63
N ALA A 118 -4.59 -9.97 9.08
CA ALA A 118 -4.14 -10.98 10.03
C ALA A 118 -2.99 -11.83 9.45
N HIS A 119 -3.08 -12.21 8.17
CA HIS A 119 -2.02 -12.95 7.50
C HIS A 119 -0.76 -12.11 7.29
N ALA A 120 -0.89 -10.82 6.95
CA ALA A 120 0.26 -9.92 6.87
C ALA A 120 0.96 -9.77 8.23
N ALA A 121 0.18 -9.65 9.32
CA ALA A 121 0.69 -9.63 10.69
C ALA A 121 1.39 -10.95 11.07
N GLU A 122 0.85 -12.10 10.65
CA GLU A 122 1.49 -13.41 10.83
C GLU A 122 2.85 -13.47 10.11
N LEU A 123 2.90 -13.06 8.84
CA LEU A 123 4.13 -13.06 8.03
C LEU A 123 5.22 -12.19 8.65
N VAL A 124 4.89 -10.96 9.08
CA VAL A 124 5.88 -10.11 9.75
C VAL A 124 6.29 -10.68 11.11
N ALA A 125 5.38 -11.31 11.85
CA ALA A 125 5.70 -11.96 13.13
C ALA A 125 6.66 -13.14 12.98
N ARG A 126 6.53 -13.93 11.89
CA ARG A 126 7.43 -15.04 11.56
C ARG A 126 8.88 -14.61 11.33
N THR A 127 9.14 -13.33 11.09
CA THR A 127 10.51 -12.81 11.00
C THR A 127 11.25 -12.85 12.35
N GLY A 128 10.52 -12.90 13.47
CA GLY A 128 11.08 -12.81 14.82
C GLY A 128 11.67 -11.44 15.19
N HIS A 129 11.65 -10.46 14.28
CA HIS A 129 12.31 -9.17 14.47
C HIS A 129 11.37 -8.15 15.13
N VAL A 130 11.33 -8.14 16.47
CA VAL A 130 10.39 -7.36 17.29
C VAL A 130 10.30 -5.87 16.88
N ALA A 131 11.42 -5.23 16.54
CA ALA A 131 11.41 -3.83 16.15
C ALA A 131 10.70 -3.58 14.80
N VAL A 132 10.76 -4.53 13.87
CA VAL A 132 10.10 -4.45 12.56
C VAL A 132 8.62 -4.80 12.69
N ILE A 133 8.28 -5.78 13.53
CA ILE A 133 6.88 -6.08 13.90
C ILE A 133 6.20 -4.85 14.50
N ARG A 134 6.88 -4.14 15.41
CA ARG A 134 6.38 -2.90 15.99
C ARG A 134 6.23 -1.79 14.95
N LEU A 135 7.20 -1.64 14.04
CA LEU A 135 7.11 -0.68 12.95
C LEU A 135 5.89 -0.95 12.08
N PHE A 136 5.67 -2.21 11.66
CA PHE A 136 4.51 -2.62 10.89
C PHE A 136 3.19 -2.28 11.58
N ALA A 137 3.05 -2.62 12.88
CA ALA A 137 1.85 -2.31 13.65
C ALA A 137 1.61 -0.79 13.78
N GLN A 138 2.68 0.00 13.96
CA GLN A 138 2.59 1.47 13.98
C GLN A 138 2.12 2.01 12.62
N THR A 139 2.64 1.48 11.52
CA THR A 139 2.23 1.86 10.15
C THR A 139 0.76 1.56 9.90
N LEU A 140 0.28 0.37 10.26
CA LEU A 140 -1.14 0.04 10.14
C LEU A 140 -2.01 1.04 10.91
N LYS A 141 -1.63 1.38 12.16
CA LYS A 141 -2.33 2.39 12.95
C LYS A 141 -2.33 3.76 12.25
N THR A 142 -1.19 4.18 11.71
CA THR A 142 -1.04 5.44 10.98
C THR A 142 -1.93 5.47 9.73
N MET A 143 -1.96 4.41 8.94
CA MET A 143 -2.80 4.29 7.75
C MET A 143 -4.29 4.35 8.11
N ALA A 144 -4.74 3.55 9.07
CA ALA A 144 -6.14 3.56 9.52
C ALA A 144 -6.57 4.91 10.09
N THR A 145 -5.67 5.60 10.80
CA THR A 145 -5.93 6.96 11.30
C THR A 145 -6.05 7.96 10.15
N GLY A 146 -5.20 7.85 9.14
CA GLY A 146 -5.24 8.70 7.94
C GLY A 146 -6.53 8.51 7.14
N GLU A 147 -6.99 7.27 6.99
CA GLU A 147 -8.27 6.96 6.33
C GLU A 147 -9.45 7.56 7.09
N LEU A 148 -9.53 7.32 8.40
CA LEU A 148 -10.60 7.85 9.24
C LEU A 148 -10.63 9.39 9.24
N GLN A 149 -9.46 10.03 9.21
CA GLN A 149 -9.38 11.49 9.10
C GLN A 149 -9.87 12.02 7.75
N GLN A 150 -9.65 11.28 6.66
CA GLN A 150 -10.20 11.62 5.35
C GLN A 150 -11.72 11.57 5.37
N ASP A 151 -12.27 10.45 5.84
CA ASP A 151 -13.73 10.23 5.85
C ASP A 151 -14.47 11.25 6.73
N ILE A 152 -13.96 11.52 7.94
CA ILE A 152 -14.58 12.48 8.86
C ILE A 152 -14.58 13.90 8.29
N ARG A 153 -13.58 14.25 7.49
CA ARG A 153 -13.41 15.59 6.92
C ARG A 153 -13.90 15.73 5.49
N ALA A 154 -14.52 14.68 4.94
CA ALA A 154 -15.11 14.75 3.61
C ALA A 154 -16.16 15.87 3.58
N TYR A 155 -16.15 16.67 2.50
CA TYR A 155 -17.01 17.83 2.29
C TYR A 155 -16.79 19.03 3.24
N ASP A 156 -15.75 19.00 4.08
CA ASP A 156 -15.37 20.13 4.93
C ASP A 156 -14.28 20.97 4.26
N ALA A 157 -14.71 21.87 3.36
CA ALA A 157 -13.80 22.75 2.63
C ALA A 157 -13.17 23.84 3.52
N GLU A 158 -13.81 24.19 4.63
CA GLU A 158 -13.36 25.28 5.51
C GLU A 158 -12.16 24.87 6.37
N SER A 159 -12.07 23.59 6.76
CA SER A 159 -10.93 23.07 7.51
C SER A 159 -9.76 22.58 6.64
N ALA A 160 -9.91 22.59 5.32
CA ALA A 160 -8.89 22.12 4.40
C ALA A 160 -7.65 23.03 4.44
N SER A 161 -6.49 22.43 4.73
CA SER A 161 -5.21 23.14 4.77
C SER A 161 -4.10 22.32 4.14
N MET A 162 -3.01 22.99 3.73
CA MET A 162 -1.83 22.28 3.23
C MET A 162 -1.22 21.33 4.25
N ARG A 163 -1.27 21.69 5.54
CA ARG A 163 -0.80 20.83 6.62
C ARG A 163 -1.61 19.54 6.70
N ASP A 164 -2.93 19.64 6.61
CA ASP A 164 -3.81 18.47 6.69
C ASP A 164 -3.66 17.57 5.47
N TYR A 165 -3.52 18.17 4.29
CA TYR A 165 -3.21 17.45 3.07
C TYR A 165 -1.93 16.59 3.19
N TYR A 166 -0.81 17.21 3.59
CA TYR A 166 0.45 16.49 3.76
C TYR A 166 0.37 15.40 4.83
N GLY A 167 -0.36 15.66 5.92
CA GLY A 167 -0.63 14.64 6.95
C GLY A 167 -1.40 13.44 6.40
N ARG A 168 -2.44 13.69 5.59
CA ARG A 168 -3.30 12.65 4.99
C ARG A 168 -2.53 11.77 4.02
N ILE A 169 -1.82 12.36 3.06
CA ILE A 169 -1.08 11.57 2.06
C ILE A 169 0.12 10.83 2.68
N HIS A 170 0.69 11.36 3.78
CA HIS A 170 1.64 10.60 4.59
C HIS A 170 0.97 9.39 5.23
N GLY A 171 -0.15 9.61 5.93
CA GLY A 171 -0.90 8.57 6.62
C GLY A 171 -1.29 7.42 5.69
N LYS A 172 -2.05 7.72 4.64
CA LYS A 172 -2.66 6.73 3.73
C LYS A 172 -1.65 6.06 2.81
N THR A 173 -0.65 6.80 2.31
CA THR A 173 0.22 6.31 1.23
C THR A 173 1.69 6.24 1.64
N ALA A 174 2.28 7.35 2.09
CA ALA A 174 3.73 7.42 2.25
C ALA A 174 4.28 6.61 3.43
N SER A 175 3.48 6.43 4.49
CA SER A 175 3.85 5.68 5.69
C SER A 175 4.23 4.23 5.38
N LEU A 176 3.55 3.59 4.42
CA LEU A 176 3.87 2.22 4.02
C LEU A 176 5.13 2.14 3.14
N PHE A 177 5.41 3.16 2.34
CA PHE A 177 6.68 3.27 1.62
C PHE A 177 7.87 3.51 2.58
N GLU A 178 7.68 4.38 3.57
CA GLU A 178 8.64 4.62 4.66
C GLU A 178 8.95 3.31 5.38
N THR A 179 7.92 2.51 5.69
CA THR A 179 8.08 1.21 6.34
C THR A 179 8.77 0.17 5.46
N ALA A 180 8.55 0.19 4.15
CA ALA A 180 9.31 -0.65 3.24
C ALA A 180 10.81 -0.34 3.30
N GLY A 181 11.20 0.92 3.16
CA GLY A 181 12.60 1.33 3.19
C GLY A 181 13.25 1.12 4.57
N ARG A 182 12.58 1.59 5.64
CA ARG A 182 13.09 1.47 7.01
C ARG A 182 13.12 0.02 7.48
N GLY A 183 12.03 -0.72 7.25
CA GLY A 183 11.88 -2.12 7.67
C GLY A 183 12.90 -3.02 6.99
N GLY A 184 13.10 -2.90 5.67
CA GLY A 184 14.07 -3.69 4.93
C GLY A 184 15.49 -3.49 5.44
N ALA A 185 15.88 -2.24 5.70
CA ALA A 185 17.18 -1.91 6.28
C ALA A 185 17.34 -2.44 7.72
N MET A 186 16.29 -2.33 8.55
CA MET A 186 16.29 -2.87 9.91
C MET A 186 16.45 -4.39 9.93
N MET A 187 15.73 -5.10 9.04
CA MET A 187 15.80 -6.56 8.93
C MET A 187 17.22 -7.05 8.61
N ALA A 188 17.97 -6.30 7.81
CA ALA A 188 19.36 -6.62 7.48
C ALA A 188 20.37 -6.15 8.55
N GLY A 189 19.93 -5.52 9.63
CA GLY A 189 20.83 -4.96 10.65
C GLY A 189 21.73 -3.84 10.12
N ALA A 190 21.24 -3.07 9.14
CA ALA A 190 22.00 -1.94 8.58
C ALA A 190 22.29 -0.86 9.66
N PRO A 191 23.33 -0.02 9.48
CA PRO A 191 23.62 1.07 10.40
C PRO A 191 22.42 2.02 10.59
N ALA A 192 22.29 2.60 11.79
CA ALA A 192 21.14 3.45 12.14
C ALA A 192 20.94 4.64 11.18
N GLU A 193 22.03 5.25 10.70
CA GLU A 193 22.00 6.32 9.71
C GLU A 193 21.41 5.85 8.37
N THR A 194 21.80 4.64 7.92
CA THR A 194 21.25 4.02 6.71
C THR A 194 19.77 3.68 6.88
N VAL A 195 19.38 3.14 8.02
CA VAL A 195 17.97 2.86 8.35
C VAL A 195 17.12 4.13 8.31
N ALA A 196 17.63 5.23 8.87
CA ALA A 196 16.95 6.52 8.85
C ALA A 196 16.84 7.07 7.42
N ALA A 197 17.94 7.03 6.65
CA ALA A 197 17.99 7.51 5.27
C ALA A 197 17.04 6.73 4.34
N LEU A 198 16.98 5.40 4.47
CA LEU A 198 16.10 4.56 3.66
C LEU A 198 14.62 4.72 4.05
N GLY A 199 14.33 4.96 5.33
CA GLY A 199 12.99 5.38 5.76
C GLY A 199 12.59 6.71 5.14
N GLU A 200 13.46 7.71 5.19
CA GLU A 200 13.21 9.04 4.62
C GLU A 200 13.07 9.00 3.08
N TYR A 201 13.87 8.18 2.41
CA TYR A 201 13.72 7.89 0.98
C TYR A 201 12.32 7.35 0.68
N GLY A 202 11.89 6.31 1.42
CA GLY A 202 10.55 5.73 1.27
C GLY A 202 9.45 6.77 1.51
N ARG A 203 9.57 7.56 2.57
CA ARG A 203 8.64 8.64 2.90
C ARG A 203 8.54 9.65 1.74
N CYS A 204 9.66 10.21 1.30
CA CYS A 204 9.69 11.19 0.21
C CYS A 204 9.11 10.62 -1.10
N LEU A 205 9.47 9.39 -1.46
CA LEU A 205 8.95 8.73 -2.65
C LEU A 205 7.43 8.53 -2.56
N GLY A 206 6.92 8.07 -1.40
CA GLY A 206 5.49 7.87 -1.20
C GLY A 206 4.69 9.17 -1.23
N MET A 207 5.24 10.25 -0.67
CA MET A 207 4.65 11.60 -0.76
C MET A 207 4.56 12.05 -2.23
N ALA A 208 5.67 11.94 -2.97
CA ALA A 208 5.72 12.31 -4.39
C ALA A 208 4.77 11.45 -5.23
N PHE A 209 4.67 10.15 -4.92
CA PHE A 209 3.78 9.22 -5.60
C PHE A 209 2.31 9.65 -5.46
N GLN A 210 1.87 10.00 -4.24
CA GLN A 210 0.49 10.43 -4.02
C GLN A 210 0.20 11.80 -4.63
N ILE A 211 1.14 12.76 -4.54
CA ILE A 211 0.96 14.07 -5.19
C ILE A 211 0.77 13.91 -6.70
N VAL A 212 1.53 13.03 -7.35
CA VAL A 212 1.35 12.73 -8.77
C VAL A 212 -0.01 12.08 -9.04
N ASP A 213 -0.45 11.16 -8.20
CA ASP A 213 -1.77 10.51 -8.33
C ASP A 213 -2.91 11.53 -8.24
N ASP A 214 -2.86 12.43 -7.26
CA ASP A 214 -3.84 13.50 -7.07
C ASP A 214 -3.86 14.49 -8.26
N VAL A 215 -2.70 14.84 -8.83
CA VAL A 215 -2.62 15.69 -10.03
C VAL A 215 -3.20 14.96 -11.25
N LEU A 216 -2.96 13.65 -11.37
CA LEU A 216 -3.51 12.85 -12.46
C LEU A 216 -5.03 12.72 -12.35
N ASP A 217 -5.59 12.70 -11.13
CA ASP A 217 -7.05 12.67 -10.92
C ASP A 217 -7.77 13.86 -11.59
N PHE A 218 -7.09 14.99 -11.80
CA PHE A 218 -7.62 16.16 -12.50
C PHE A 218 -7.22 16.25 -13.98
N THR A 219 -5.99 15.82 -14.32
CA THR A 219 -5.37 16.13 -15.61
C THR A 219 -5.41 14.99 -16.61
N ALA A 220 -5.56 13.74 -16.14
CA ALA A 220 -5.59 12.59 -17.03
C ALA A 220 -6.98 12.37 -17.63
N THR A 221 -7.03 11.57 -18.69
CA THR A 221 -8.30 11.14 -19.27
C THR A 221 -8.88 9.97 -18.49
N ALA A 222 -10.21 9.81 -18.49
CA ALA A 222 -10.86 8.66 -17.87
C ALA A 222 -10.33 7.32 -18.42
N ALA A 223 -9.97 7.27 -19.70
CA ALA A 223 -9.35 6.10 -20.33
C ALA A 223 -7.94 5.80 -19.79
N ALA A 224 -7.14 6.82 -19.45
CA ALA A 224 -5.80 6.65 -18.88
C ALA A 224 -5.83 6.28 -17.39
N LEU A 225 -6.80 6.80 -16.63
CA LEU A 225 -6.99 6.49 -15.21
C LEU A 225 -7.70 5.16 -14.97
N GLY A 226 -8.55 4.72 -15.91
CA GLY A 226 -9.43 3.56 -15.71
C GLY A 226 -10.56 3.81 -14.69
N LYS A 227 -10.79 5.08 -14.31
CA LYS A 227 -11.85 5.58 -13.42
C LYS A 227 -12.31 6.98 -13.90
N PRO A 228 -13.48 7.48 -13.46
CA PRO A 228 -13.88 8.87 -13.71
C PRO A 228 -12.83 9.88 -13.20
N VAL A 229 -12.62 10.96 -13.94
CA VAL A 229 -11.75 12.09 -13.57
C VAL A 229 -12.44 12.92 -12.49
N GLY A 230 -11.69 13.43 -11.51
CA GLY A 230 -12.21 14.23 -10.40
C GLY A 230 -12.98 13.40 -9.37
N GLY A 231 -12.65 12.11 -9.25
CA GLY A 231 -13.29 11.22 -8.30
C GLY A 231 -13.13 11.70 -6.86
N ASP A 232 -11.95 12.21 -6.52
CA ASP A 232 -11.66 12.68 -5.17
C ASP A 232 -12.52 13.91 -4.82
N LEU A 233 -12.64 14.85 -5.76
CA LEU A 233 -13.46 16.05 -5.58
C LEU A 233 -14.95 15.71 -5.46
N LEU A 234 -15.45 14.77 -6.27
CA LEU A 234 -16.83 14.29 -6.19
C LEU A 234 -17.13 13.60 -4.85
N ALA A 235 -16.14 12.93 -4.27
CA ALA A 235 -16.22 12.32 -2.95
C ALA A 235 -16.06 13.34 -1.80
N GLY A 236 -15.92 14.63 -2.10
CA GLY A 236 -15.73 15.69 -1.10
C GLY A 236 -14.32 15.72 -0.51
N THR A 237 -13.36 15.02 -1.12
CA THR A 237 -11.96 15.00 -0.70
C THR A 237 -11.17 16.06 -1.45
N LEU A 238 -10.81 17.15 -0.76
CA LEU A 238 -9.96 18.18 -1.35
C LEU A 238 -8.50 17.70 -1.39
N THR A 239 -7.93 17.62 -2.60
CA THR A 239 -6.52 17.26 -2.86
C THR A 239 -5.73 18.49 -3.30
N LEU A 240 -4.42 18.34 -3.52
CA LEU A 240 -3.52 19.47 -3.78
C LEU A 240 -4.01 20.43 -4.87
N PRO A 241 -4.48 19.99 -6.05
CA PRO A 241 -4.97 20.91 -7.08
C PRO A 241 -6.14 21.77 -6.61
N SER A 242 -7.08 21.20 -5.84
CA SER A 242 -8.23 21.95 -5.31
C SER A 242 -7.83 22.93 -4.23
N ILE A 243 -6.92 22.54 -3.33
CA ILE A 243 -6.46 23.42 -2.25
C ILE A 243 -5.73 24.63 -2.84
N LEU A 244 -4.84 24.42 -3.82
CA LEU A 244 -4.12 25.51 -4.50
C LEU A 244 -5.04 26.44 -5.30
N LEU A 245 -6.18 25.93 -5.82
CA LEU A 245 -7.15 26.75 -6.54
C LEU A 245 -7.93 27.68 -5.58
N MET A 246 -8.08 27.28 -4.32
CA MET A 246 -8.82 28.04 -3.30
C MET A 246 -7.98 29.13 -2.62
N GLU A 247 -6.65 29.08 -2.76
CA GLU A 247 -5.70 30.11 -2.28
C GLU A 247 -5.63 31.32 -3.22
#